data_AF-A0A1Y2EYM3-F1
#
_entry.id   AF-A0A1Y2EYM3-F1
#
_cell.length_a   1.000
_cell.length_b   1.000
_cell.length_c   1.000
_cell.angle_alpha   90.00
_cell.angle_beta   90.00
_cell.angle_gamma   90.00
#
_symmetry.space_group_name_H-M   'P 1'
#
loop_
_entity.id
_entity.type
_entity.pdbx_description
1 polymer ?
#
loop_
_entity_poly.entity_id
_entity_poly.type
_entity_poly.pdbx_seq_one_letter_code
_entity_poly.pdbx_strand_id
1 'polypeptide(L)'
;ETNILSKFPYSTKRILIYEITNSFISFPKIEPNIPWTWLTSVRHVHWVMEIIGQGFALPPTEENVIIIRNACAIYTQWLLDPTERPYIIQAKERTPIEQIFWQKIFHHFSLLFFIDEKTTIYHQELCKQVLSVILMAERTLGNKFSEETWIILLKVLLGISDYLLREPLGKLNQNFINSSIMADKLCEHIIRVLIESWLRSQTKRTDMWESLKKYFKNWTHRIGVVEQWNATIYGLTQKVLNILYGQNYGKNNVNIVVNGYIISLDLSSDFVIYSWAQMLCKFIYIISDIN
;
A
#
# COMPACT_ATOMS: atom_id res chain seq x y z
N GLU A 1 6.47 6.39 -18.52
CA GLU A 1 7.70 6.86 -17.87
C GLU A 1 8.89 6.54 -18.73
N THR A 2 9.92 7.38 -18.71
CA THR A 2 11.11 7.20 -19.56
C THR A 2 12.12 6.21 -18.98
N ASN A 3 12.02 5.88 -17.68
CA ASN A 3 12.88 4.97 -16.91
C ASN A 3 14.34 5.00 -17.35
N ILE A 4 14.87 6.22 -17.53
CA ILE A 4 16.19 6.46 -18.09
C ILE A 4 17.25 5.99 -17.10
N LEU A 5 16.99 6.16 -15.81
CA LEU A 5 17.90 5.79 -14.72
C LEU A 5 18.13 4.29 -14.61
N SER A 6 17.18 3.45 -15.02
CA SER A 6 17.40 2.01 -15.07
C SER A 6 18.53 1.59 -16.01
N LYS A 7 18.88 2.43 -16.99
CA LYS A 7 19.93 2.16 -17.98
C LYS A 7 21.33 2.56 -17.51
N PHE A 8 21.45 3.30 -16.40
CA PHE A 8 22.75 3.71 -15.87
C PHE A 8 23.45 2.56 -15.13
N PRO A 9 24.79 2.54 -15.11
CA PRO A 9 25.53 1.62 -14.26
C PRO A 9 25.09 1.71 -12.80
N TYR A 10 25.08 0.57 -12.10
CA TYR A 10 24.59 0.48 -10.72
C TYR A 10 25.27 1.48 -9.77
N SER A 11 26.59 1.64 -9.86
CA SER A 11 27.37 2.57 -9.03
C SER A 11 26.92 4.02 -9.23
N THR A 12 26.78 4.46 -10.48
CA THR A 12 26.33 5.81 -10.83
C THR A 12 24.89 6.04 -10.35
N LYS A 13 24.01 5.07 -10.58
CA LYS A 13 22.61 5.12 -10.13
C LYS A 13 22.55 5.27 -8.61
N ARG A 14 23.29 4.46 -7.86
CA ARG A 14 23.31 4.50 -6.39
C ARG A 14 23.78 5.84 -5.86
N ILE A 15 24.89 6.37 -6.40
CA ILE A 15 25.43 7.67 -5.99
C ILE A 15 24.40 8.77 -6.24
N LEU A 16 23.80 8.80 -7.43
CA LEU A 16 22.81 9.82 -7.78
C LEU A 16 21.59 9.79 -6.85
N ILE A 17 21.06 8.60 -6.55
CA ILE A 17 19.92 8.46 -5.64
C ILE A 17 20.32 8.90 -4.23
N TYR A 18 21.50 8.49 -3.75
CA TYR A 18 22.01 8.90 -2.44
C TYR A 18 22.14 10.41 -2.33
N GLU A 19 22.85 11.06 -3.24
CA GLU A 19 23.08 12.51 -3.19
C GLU A 19 21.76 13.29 -3.23
N ILE A 20 20.83 12.89 -4.08
CA ILE A 20 19.53 13.55 -4.20
C ILE A 20 18.71 13.32 -2.94
N THR A 21 18.49 12.08 -2.52
CA THR A 21 17.72 11.79 -1.30
C THR A 21 18.35 12.41 -0.05
N ASN A 22 19.68 12.41 0.06
CA ASN A 22 20.40 13.06 1.14
C ASN A 22 20.22 14.59 1.10
N SER A 23 20.25 15.21 -0.08
CA SER A 23 19.97 16.65 -0.20
C SER A 23 18.58 17.01 0.33
N PHE A 24 17.58 16.13 0.13
CA PHE A 24 16.24 16.31 0.66
C PHE A 24 16.15 16.17 2.19
N ILE A 25 17.02 15.37 2.80
CA ILE A 25 17.00 15.16 4.25
C ILE A 25 17.88 16.19 4.99
N SER A 26 19.07 16.50 4.43
CA SER A 26 20.08 17.35 5.07
C SER A 26 19.89 18.85 4.83
N PHE A 27 19.24 19.25 3.74
CA PHE A 27 18.95 20.66 3.46
C PHE A 27 17.45 20.94 3.55
N PRO A 28 16.85 20.91 4.75
CA PRO A 28 15.49 21.39 4.89
C PRO A 28 15.55 22.91 4.75
N LYS A 29 14.98 23.43 3.66
CA LYS A 29 14.59 24.84 3.50
C LYS A 29 15.76 25.79 3.24
N ILE A 30 16.11 25.97 1.95
CA ILE A 30 17.01 27.04 1.47
C ILE A 30 16.51 28.42 1.95
N GLU A 31 15.19 28.56 2.14
CA GLU A 31 14.53 29.67 2.83
C GLU A 31 13.40 29.12 3.71
N PRO A 32 13.13 29.70 4.90
CA PRO A 32 12.14 29.21 5.87
C PRO A 32 10.72 29.02 5.32
N ASN A 33 10.39 29.60 4.16
CA ASN A 33 9.04 29.60 3.59
C ASN A 33 8.87 28.76 2.31
N ILE A 34 9.93 28.18 1.71
CA ILE A 34 9.79 27.35 0.50
C ILE A 34 10.77 26.16 0.53
N PRO A 35 10.34 24.97 0.97
CA PRO A 35 11.08 23.74 0.73
C PRO A 35 11.21 23.52 -0.79
N TRP A 36 12.42 23.21 -1.26
CA TRP A 36 12.68 22.80 -2.66
C TRP A 36 12.44 23.87 -3.73
N THR A 37 12.99 25.08 -3.54
CA THR A 37 12.88 26.22 -4.49
C THR A 37 13.23 25.90 -5.95
N TRP A 38 14.00 24.84 -6.20
CA TRP A 38 14.36 24.37 -7.55
C TRP A 38 13.31 23.45 -8.22
N LEU A 39 12.34 22.90 -7.48
CA LEU A 39 11.22 22.11 -8.02
C LEU A 39 10.09 23.00 -8.57
N THR A 40 10.44 23.89 -9.50
CA THR A 40 9.54 24.92 -10.05
C THR A 40 8.51 24.39 -11.05
N SER A 41 8.69 23.19 -11.59
CA SER A 41 7.81 22.62 -12.61
C SER A 41 7.41 21.17 -12.31
N VAL A 42 6.28 20.74 -12.86
CA VAL A 42 5.80 19.34 -12.77
C VAL A 42 6.83 18.36 -13.35
N ARG A 43 7.60 18.79 -14.36
CA ARG A 43 8.67 17.97 -14.95
C ARG A 43 9.83 17.75 -13.97
N HIS A 44 10.20 18.77 -13.20
CA HIS A 44 11.23 18.62 -12.15
C HIS A 44 10.78 17.63 -11.08
N VAL A 45 9.52 17.75 -10.63
CA VAL A 45 8.96 16.82 -9.63
C VAL A 45 8.97 15.39 -10.18
N HIS A 46 8.50 15.17 -11.41
CA HIS A 46 8.51 13.83 -12.00
C HIS A 46 9.90 13.24 -12.17
N TRP A 47 10.89 14.05 -12.54
CA TRP A 47 12.28 13.59 -12.65
C TRP A 47 12.84 13.17 -11.29
N VAL A 48 12.62 13.97 -10.24
CA VAL A 48 13.03 13.62 -8.87
C VAL A 48 12.30 12.37 -8.38
N MET A 49 11.00 12.26 -8.65
CA MET A 49 10.25 11.06 -8.31
C MET A 49 10.79 9.82 -9.01
N GLU A 50 11.25 9.91 -10.26
CA GLU A 50 11.89 8.78 -10.95
C GLU A 50 13.15 8.33 -10.18
N ILE A 51 13.96 9.28 -9.68
CA ILE A 51 15.17 8.99 -8.90
C ILE A 51 14.82 8.35 -7.56
N ILE A 52 13.91 8.96 -6.80
CA ILE A 52 13.47 8.44 -5.50
C ILE A 52 12.83 7.06 -5.69
N GLY A 53 12.03 6.89 -6.74
CA GLY A 53 11.42 5.61 -7.13
C GLY A 53 12.43 4.50 -7.37
N GLN A 54 13.52 4.79 -8.09
CA GLN A 54 14.62 3.85 -8.28
C GLN A 54 15.33 3.46 -6.97
N GLY A 55 15.25 4.31 -5.93
CA GLY A 55 15.72 3.98 -4.59
C GLY A 55 15.05 2.74 -4.00
N PHE A 56 13.73 2.58 -4.20
CA PHE A 56 12.99 1.40 -3.74
C PHE A 56 13.27 0.13 -4.54
N ALA A 57 13.89 0.25 -5.72
CA ALA A 57 14.33 -0.88 -6.54
C ALA A 57 15.81 -1.27 -6.27
N LEU A 58 16.48 -0.61 -5.31
CA LEU A 58 17.82 -1.04 -4.88
C LEU A 58 17.72 -2.29 -4.00
N PRO A 59 18.66 -3.23 -4.12
CA PRO A 59 18.73 -4.37 -3.22
C PRO A 59 18.81 -3.90 -1.76
N PRO A 60 18.02 -4.46 -0.83
CA PRO A 60 17.93 -3.99 0.56
C PRO A 60 19.11 -4.49 1.42
N THR A 61 20.32 -4.22 0.95
CA THR A 61 21.60 -4.49 1.63
C THR A 61 21.90 -3.40 2.67
N GLU A 62 22.86 -3.66 3.55
CA GLU A 62 23.30 -2.67 4.56
C GLU A 62 23.80 -1.36 3.93
N GLU A 63 24.40 -1.42 2.74
CA GLU A 63 24.86 -0.22 2.01
C GLU A 63 23.71 0.65 1.52
N ASN A 64 22.60 0.03 1.08
CA ASN A 64 21.48 0.72 0.46
C ASN A 64 20.37 1.09 1.45
N VAL A 65 20.35 0.48 2.64
CA VAL A 65 19.27 0.69 3.63
C VAL A 65 19.04 2.16 3.95
N ILE A 66 20.12 2.96 4.02
CA ILE A 66 20.02 4.41 4.29
C ILE A 66 19.35 5.15 3.12
N ILE A 67 19.65 4.76 1.88
CA ILE A 67 19.06 5.35 0.67
C ILE A 67 17.57 5.07 0.63
N ILE A 68 17.18 3.81 0.89
CA ILE A 68 15.77 3.38 0.91
C ILE A 68 15.02 4.09 2.05
N ARG A 69 15.63 4.22 3.23
CA ARG A 69 15.06 4.98 4.35
C ARG A 69 14.83 6.44 4.01
N ASN A 70 15.80 7.11 3.39
CA ASN A 70 15.66 8.49 2.97
C ASN A 70 14.54 8.65 1.93
N ALA A 71 14.50 7.77 0.93
CA ALA A 71 13.41 7.73 -0.06
C ALA A 71 12.03 7.56 0.60
N CYS A 72 11.92 6.63 1.56
CA CYS A 72 10.71 6.41 2.35
C CYS A 72 10.33 7.64 3.17
N ALA A 73 11.29 8.30 3.82
CA ALA A 73 11.06 9.51 4.61
C ALA A 73 10.52 10.67 3.76
N ILE A 74 11.11 10.90 2.58
CA ILE A 74 10.66 11.95 1.65
C ILE A 74 9.21 11.69 1.21
N TYR A 75 8.89 10.47 0.77
CA TYR A 75 7.51 10.15 0.37
C TYR A 75 6.53 10.16 1.55
N THR A 76 6.97 9.80 2.75
CA THR A 76 6.15 9.92 3.97
C THR A 76 5.80 11.38 4.23
N GLN A 77 6.79 12.28 4.19
CA GLN A 77 6.58 13.72 4.34
C GLN A 77 5.64 14.25 3.25
N TRP A 78 5.90 13.92 1.98
CA TRP A 78 5.08 14.41 0.87
C TRP A 78 3.63 13.90 0.91
N LEU A 79 3.38 12.69 1.42
CA LEU A 79 2.01 12.20 1.61
C LEU A 79 1.35 12.89 2.80
N LEU A 80 1.99 12.85 3.97
CA LEU A 80 1.35 13.17 5.25
C LEU A 80 1.42 14.65 5.65
N ASP A 81 2.37 15.41 5.13
CA ASP A 81 2.52 16.84 5.39
C ASP A 81 2.38 17.66 4.08
N PRO A 82 1.23 18.34 3.87
CA PRO A 82 1.04 19.18 2.69
C PRO A 82 2.09 20.28 2.51
N THR A 83 2.69 20.76 3.60
CA THR A 83 3.67 21.87 3.56
C THR A 83 5.04 21.44 3.06
N GLU A 84 5.38 20.16 3.23
CA GLU A 84 6.66 19.58 2.78
C GLU A 84 6.60 19.08 1.32
N ARG A 85 5.42 19.11 0.68
CA ARG A 85 5.26 18.78 -0.74
C ARG A 85 5.98 19.81 -1.62
N PRO A 86 6.44 19.44 -2.82
CA PRO A 86 6.95 20.43 -3.79
C PRO A 86 5.88 21.51 -4.07
N TYR A 87 6.28 22.79 -4.06
CA TYR A 87 5.37 23.93 -4.22
C TYR A 87 4.43 23.80 -5.44
N ILE A 88 4.94 23.32 -6.58
CA ILE A 88 4.13 23.14 -7.78
C ILE A 88 3.01 22.10 -7.60
N ILE A 89 3.16 21.12 -6.70
CA ILE A 89 2.11 20.17 -6.35
C ILE A 89 1.08 20.83 -5.43
N GLN A 90 1.54 21.62 -4.45
CA GLN A 90 0.65 22.40 -3.57
C GLN A 90 -0.22 23.38 -4.39
N ALA A 91 0.38 24.10 -5.34
CA ALA A 91 -0.30 25.03 -6.25
C ALA A 91 -1.26 24.34 -7.23
N LYS A 92 -1.25 23.00 -7.30
CA LYS A 92 -2.10 22.17 -8.16
C LYS A 92 -3.00 21.24 -7.33
N GLU A 93 -3.32 21.60 -6.09
CA GLU A 93 -4.26 20.84 -5.26
C GLU A 93 -5.61 20.64 -5.99
N ARG A 94 -6.23 19.47 -5.80
CA ARG A 94 -7.50 19.07 -6.41
C ARG A 94 -7.48 18.98 -7.94
N THR A 95 -6.31 18.93 -8.56
CA THR A 95 -6.16 18.70 -9.99
C THR A 95 -5.71 17.26 -10.28
N PRO A 96 -5.85 16.76 -11.53
CA PRO A 96 -5.31 15.46 -11.92
C PRO A 96 -3.81 15.30 -11.67
N ILE A 97 -3.04 16.40 -11.62
CA ILE A 97 -1.60 16.38 -11.37
C ILE A 97 -1.30 15.88 -9.95
N GLU A 98 -2.07 16.31 -8.96
CA GLU A 98 -1.94 15.86 -7.56
C GLU A 98 -2.30 14.37 -7.44
N GLN A 99 -3.31 13.91 -8.17
CA GLN A 99 -3.71 12.50 -8.18
C GLN A 99 -2.59 11.61 -8.77
N ILE A 100 -2.03 12.00 -9.92
CA ILE A 100 -0.91 11.30 -10.56
C ILE A 100 0.32 11.27 -9.63
N PHE A 101 0.54 12.34 -8.87
CA PHE A 101 1.61 12.41 -7.88
C PHE A 101 1.47 11.32 -6.80
N TRP A 102 0.29 11.17 -6.18
CA TRP A 102 0.07 10.11 -5.20
C TRP A 102 0.15 8.71 -5.81
N GLN A 103 -0.44 8.51 -6.99
CA GLN A 103 -0.40 7.23 -7.71
C GLN A 103 1.03 6.78 -7.98
N LYS A 104 1.91 7.69 -8.38
CA LYS A 104 3.34 7.40 -8.58
C LYS A 104 4.04 6.99 -7.30
N ILE A 105 3.75 7.65 -6.17
CA ILE A 105 4.32 7.26 -4.87
C ILE A 105 3.94 5.82 -4.54
N PHE A 106 2.67 5.45 -4.70
CA PHE A 106 2.21 4.08 -4.43
C PHE A 106 2.88 3.04 -5.34
N HIS A 107 3.02 3.34 -6.63
CA HIS A 107 3.77 2.46 -7.54
C HIS A 107 5.23 2.29 -7.12
N HIS A 108 5.91 3.36 -6.74
CA HIS A 108 7.29 3.28 -6.28
C HIS A 108 7.44 2.49 -4.99
N PHE A 109 6.52 2.66 -4.04
CA PHE A 109 6.49 1.83 -2.83
C PHE A 109 6.37 0.34 -3.13
N SER A 110 5.65 -0.07 -4.17
CA SER A 110 5.52 -1.48 -4.55
C SER A 110 6.84 -2.13 -4.96
N LEU A 111 7.80 -1.34 -5.47
CA LEU A 111 9.10 -1.86 -5.92
C LEU A 111 9.89 -2.49 -4.77
N LEU A 112 9.72 -1.98 -3.55
CA LEU A 112 10.37 -2.52 -2.35
C LEU A 112 9.94 -3.95 -2.04
N PHE A 113 8.76 -4.39 -2.48
CA PHE A 113 8.25 -5.74 -2.15
C PHE A 113 8.74 -6.81 -3.12
N PHE A 114 9.46 -6.44 -4.18
CA PHE A 114 10.08 -7.39 -5.07
C PHE A 114 11.31 -8.04 -4.40
N ILE A 115 11.38 -9.36 -4.42
CA ILE A 115 12.44 -10.13 -3.76
C ILE A 115 13.29 -10.81 -4.83
N ASP A 116 14.47 -10.24 -5.08
CA ASP A 116 15.49 -10.80 -5.97
C ASP A 116 16.66 -11.44 -5.20
N GLU A 117 16.94 -10.95 -3.98
CA GLU A 117 18.05 -11.40 -3.13
C GLU A 117 17.57 -11.96 -1.77
N LYS A 118 18.53 -12.23 -0.87
CA LYS A 118 18.27 -12.69 0.51
C LYS A 118 17.57 -11.59 1.31
N THR A 119 16.34 -11.83 1.72
CA THR A 119 15.56 -10.91 2.55
C THR A 119 16.24 -10.70 3.89
N THR A 120 16.53 -9.44 4.23
CA THR A 120 17.12 -9.04 5.51
C THR A 120 16.04 -8.60 6.51
N ILE A 121 16.40 -8.51 7.80
CA ILE A 121 15.49 -7.91 8.81
C ILE A 121 15.20 -6.45 8.45
N TYR A 122 16.18 -5.72 7.93
CA TYR A 122 15.99 -4.34 7.48
C TYR A 122 14.95 -4.22 6.36
N HIS A 123 14.96 -5.16 5.41
CA HIS A 123 13.97 -5.22 4.35
C HIS A 123 12.55 -5.41 4.90
N GLN A 124 12.38 -6.33 5.85
CA GLN A 124 11.09 -6.59 6.51
C GLN A 124 10.56 -5.33 7.20
N GLU A 125 11.40 -4.64 7.97
CA GLU A 125 11.00 -3.42 8.69
C GLU A 125 10.67 -2.26 7.74
N LEU A 126 11.42 -2.11 6.65
CA LEU A 126 11.10 -1.13 5.61
C LEU A 126 9.75 -1.40 4.94
N CYS A 127 9.45 -2.66 4.62
CA CYS A 127 8.15 -3.03 4.06
C CYS A 127 7.00 -2.74 5.04
N LYS A 128 7.16 -3.07 6.33
CA LYS A 128 6.17 -2.72 7.36
C LYS A 128 5.98 -1.21 7.50
N GLN A 129 7.06 -0.44 7.44
CA GLN A 129 7.02 1.01 7.47
C GLN A 129 6.22 1.55 6.27
N VAL A 130 6.52 1.09 5.06
CA VAL A 130 5.81 1.50 3.84
C VAL A 130 4.31 1.18 3.92
N LEU A 131 3.94 -0.01 4.37
CA LEU A 131 2.52 -0.37 4.59
C LEU A 131 1.84 0.56 5.59
N SER A 132 2.55 0.93 6.66
CA SER A 132 2.04 1.86 7.67
C SER A 132 1.86 3.27 7.11
N VAL A 133 2.79 3.73 6.26
CA VAL A 133 2.71 5.04 5.59
C VAL A 133 1.55 5.08 4.61
N ILE A 134 1.35 4.03 3.81
CA ILE A 134 0.20 3.88 2.91
C ILE A 134 -1.10 3.99 3.71
N LEU A 135 -1.22 3.27 4.83
CA LEU A 135 -2.41 3.30 5.67
C LEU A 135 -2.67 4.69 6.28
N MET A 136 -1.63 5.37 6.74
CA MET A 136 -1.74 6.74 7.24
C MET A 136 -2.17 7.71 6.14
N ALA A 137 -1.64 7.55 4.93
CA ALA A 137 -1.99 8.38 3.77
C ALA A 137 -3.46 8.20 3.38
N GLU A 138 -3.96 6.97 3.37
CA GLU A 138 -5.37 6.68 3.09
C GLU A 138 -6.32 7.27 4.14
N ARG A 139 -5.94 7.20 5.42
CA ARG A 139 -6.75 7.77 6.51
C ARG A 139 -6.81 9.30 6.48
N THR A 140 -5.73 9.93 6.02
CA THR A 140 -5.60 11.41 6.02
C THR A 140 -6.05 12.05 4.70
N LEU A 141 -5.77 11.40 3.57
CA LEU A 141 -6.03 11.91 2.21
C LEU A 141 -7.18 11.18 1.50
N GLY A 142 -7.74 10.10 2.08
CA GLY A 142 -8.69 9.24 1.38
C GLY A 142 -9.95 9.95 0.86
N ASN A 143 -10.37 11.04 1.50
CA ASN A 143 -11.48 11.88 1.03
C ASN A 143 -11.10 12.80 -0.16
N LYS A 144 -9.80 12.98 -0.43
CA LYS A 144 -9.27 13.73 -1.58
C LYS A 144 -8.87 12.83 -2.75
N PHE A 145 -8.75 11.52 -2.54
CA PHE A 145 -8.45 10.57 -3.61
C PHE A 145 -9.59 10.49 -4.60
N SER A 146 -9.26 10.61 -5.89
CA SER A 146 -10.17 10.24 -6.97
C SER A 146 -10.44 8.74 -6.97
N GLU A 147 -11.52 8.31 -7.62
CA GLU A 147 -11.82 6.88 -7.81
C GLU A 147 -10.63 6.14 -8.46
N GLU A 148 -9.99 6.75 -9.45
CA GLU A 148 -8.83 6.16 -10.13
C GLU A 148 -7.62 6.01 -9.20
N THR A 149 -7.38 6.99 -8.33
CA THR A 149 -6.29 6.90 -7.33
C THR A 149 -6.54 5.77 -6.34
N TRP A 150 -7.77 5.61 -5.89
CA TRP A 150 -8.16 4.45 -5.07
C TRP A 150 -7.95 3.13 -5.83
N ILE A 151 -8.38 3.04 -7.09
CA ILE A 151 -8.20 1.84 -7.91
C ILE A 151 -6.73 1.48 -8.05
N ILE A 152 -5.86 2.46 -8.35
CA ILE A 152 -4.42 2.23 -8.50
C ILE A 152 -3.80 1.75 -7.19
N LEU A 153 -4.12 2.40 -6.06
CA LEU A 153 -3.67 2.00 -4.74
C LEU A 153 -4.10 0.57 -4.40
N LEU A 154 -5.38 0.22 -4.64
CA LEU A 154 -5.88 -1.13 -4.41
C LEU A 154 -5.20 -2.16 -5.31
N LYS A 155 -4.95 -1.84 -6.59
CA LYS A 155 -4.20 -2.72 -7.50
C LYS A 155 -2.76 -2.92 -7.05
N VAL A 156 -2.11 -1.88 -6.54
CA VAL A 156 -0.77 -1.96 -5.94
C VAL A 156 -0.77 -2.91 -4.75
N LEU A 157 -1.67 -2.71 -3.77
CA LEU A 157 -1.76 -3.57 -2.58
C LEU A 157 -2.12 -5.01 -2.95
N LEU A 158 -3.01 -5.21 -3.92
CA LEU A 158 -3.40 -6.52 -4.43
C LEU A 158 -2.23 -7.22 -5.11
N GLY A 159 -1.45 -6.49 -5.91
CA GLY A 159 -0.24 -7.01 -6.57
C GLY A 159 0.86 -7.39 -5.58
N ILE A 160 1.10 -6.55 -4.55
CA ILE A 160 2.03 -6.86 -3.45
C ILE A 160 1.58 -8.14 -2.73
N SER A 161 0.29 -8.22 -2.39
CA SER A 161 -0.31 -9.37 -1.71
C SER A 161 -0.18 -10.64 -2.54
N ASP A 162 -0.50 -10.57 -3.83
CA ASP A 162 -0.41 -11.72 -4.73
C ASP A 162 1.03 -12.19 -4.95
N TYR A 163 1.97 -11.25 -5.09
CA TYR A 163 3.38 -11.59 -5.25
C TYR A 163 3.94 -12.31 -4.02
N LEU A 164 3.61 -11.86 -2.81
CA LEU A 164 4.17 -12.43 -1.57
C LEU A 164 3.40 -13.63 -1.04
N LEU A 165 2.06 -13.62 -1.09
CA LEU A 165 1.22 -14.58 -0.37
C LEU A 165 0.79 -15.77 -1.22
N ARG A 166 1.07 -15.78 -2.52
CA ARG A 166 0.69 -16.90 -3.39
C ARG A 166 1.45 -18.17 -3.01
N GLU A 167 0.75 -19.30 -3.12
CA GLU A 167 1.35 -20.61 -2.91
C GLU A 167 2.46 -20.88 -3.94
N PRO A 168 3.58 -21.48 -3.52
CA PRO A 168 4.72 -21.66 -4.39
C PRO A 168 4.53 -22.91 -5.23
N LEU A 169 4.46 -22.74 -6.55
CA LEU A 169 4.29 -23.83 -7.50
C LEU A 169 5.59 -24.64 -7.63
N GLY A 170 5.85 -25.54 -6.68
CA GLY A 170 6.68 -26.75 -6.81
C GLY A 170 8.17 -26.59 -7.12
N LYS A 171 8.71 -25.38 -7.33
CA LYS A 171 10.14 -25.16 -7.61
C LYS A 171 10.82 -24.51 -6.42
N LEU A 172 11.51 -25.33 -5.63
CA LEU A 172 12.39 -24.90 -4.55
C LEU A 172 13.62 -24.17 -5.14
N ASN A 173 13.54 -22.85 -5.31
CA ASN A 173 14.71 -22.00 -5.55
C ASN A 173 14.96 -21.08 -4.33
N GLN A 174 16.13 -20.45 -4.24
CA GLN A 174 16.46 -19.58 -3.10
C GLN A 174 15.52 -18.38 -2.98
N ASN A 175 15.09 -17.82 -4.11
CA ASN A 175 14.12 -16.71 -4.15
C ASN A 175 12.77 -17.13 -3.56
N PHE A 176 12.36 -18.38 -3.77
CA PHE A 176 11.16 -18.95 -3.17
C PHE A 176 11.26 -18.99 -1.64
N ILE A 177 12.38 -19.49 -1.10
CA ILE A 177 12.58 -19.57 0.36
C ILE A 177 12.52 -18.18 0.98
N ASN A 178 13.18 -17.20 0.37
CA ASN A 178 13.18 -15.81 0.84
C ASN A 178 11.77 -15.20 0.77
N SER A 179 11.04 -15.44 -0.33
CA SER A 179 9.65 -14.99 -0.49
C SER A 179 8.73 -15.59 0.57
N SER A 180 8.86 -16.87 0.90
CA SER A 180 8.05 -17.49 1.95
C SER A 180 8.36 -16.91 3.33
N ILE A 181 9.63 -16.69 3.67
CA ILE A 181 10.02 -16.08 4.94
C ILE A 181 9.42 -14.66 5.05
N MET A 182 9.52 -13.86 3.99
CA MET A 182 8.95 -12.52 3.94
C MET A 182 7.43 -12.55 4.05
N ALA A 183 6.78 -13.48 3.35
CA ALA A 183 5.34 -13.69 3.43
C ALA A 183 4.91 -14.01 4.86
N ASP A 184 5.57 -14.93 5.55
CA ASP A 184 5.25 -15.28 6.94
C ASP A 184 5.38 -14.10 7.89
N LYS A 185 6.35 -13.20 7.66
CA LYS A 185 6.57 -12.01 8.51
C LYS A 185 5.63 -10.85 8.21
N LEU A 186 5.10 -10.77 7.00
CA LEU A 186 4.28 -9.63 6.55
C LEU A 186 2.81 -9.96 6.32
N CYS A 187 2.44 -11.24 6.27
CA CYS A 187 1.10 -11.71 5.90
C CYS A 187 -0.02 -10.95 6.60
N GLU A 188 -0.02 -10.93 7.94
CA GLU A 188 -1.05 -10.25 8.71
C GLU A 188 -1.09 -8.74 8.42
N HIS A 189 0.07 -8.09 8.32
CA HIS A 189 0.14 -6.65 8.10
C HIS A 189 -0.36 -6.28 6.70
N ILE A 190 0.06 -7.03 5.67
CA ILE A 190 -0.35 -6.81 4.27
C ILE A 190 -1.85 -6.99 4.11
N ILE A 191 -2.39 -8.11 4.60
CA ILE A 191 -3.81 -8.42 4.44
C ILE A 191 -4.69 -7.45 5.23
N ARG A 192 -4.25 -7.06 6.42
CA ARG A 192 -4.92 -6.01 7.20
C ARG A 192 -4.98 -4.69 6.45
N VAL A 193 -3.85 -4.24 5.89
CA VAL A 193 -3.80 -2.99 5.10
C VAL A 193 -4.70 -3.14 3.87
N LEU A 194 -4.54 -4.20 3.07
CA LEU A 194 -5.36 -4.44 1.88
C LEU A 194 -6.87 -4.38 2.18
N ILE A 195 -7.34 -5.08 3.21
CA ILE A 195 -8.77 -5.12 3.56
C ILE A 195 -9.25 -3.77 4.08
N GLU A 196 -8.47 -3.10 4.93
CA GLU A 196 -8.83 -1.77 5.41
C GLU A 196 -8.93 -0.77 4.25
N SER A 197 -7.94 -0.74 3.36
CA SER A 197 -7.93 0.09 2.16
C SER A 197 -9.12 -0.22 1.26
N TRP A 198 -9.44 -1.50 1.08
CA TRP A 198 -10.54 -1.95 0.24
C TRP A 198 -11.88 -1.42 0.75
N LEU A 199 -12.14 -1.55 2.05
CA LEU A 199 -13.37 -1.06 2.66
C LEU A 199 -13.44 0.47 2.70
N ARG A 200 -12.32 1.15 3.00
CA ARG A 200 -12.24 2.63 3.00
C ARG A 200 -12.52 3.24 1.63
N SER A 201 -12.10 2.59 0.55
CA SER A 201 -12.36 3.05 -0.81
C SER A 201 -13.85 3.09 -1.17
N GLN A 202 -14.68 2.33 -0.45
CA GLN A 202 -16.10 2.09 -0.75
C GLN A 202 -16.40 1.71 -2.22
N THR A 203 -15.41 1.13 -2.92
CA THR A 203 -15.56 0.78 -4.34
C THR A 203 -16.62 -0.30 -4.54
N LYS A 204 -17.59 -0.06 -5.44
CA LYS A 204 -18.60 -1.06 -5.84
C LYS A 204 -18.31 -1.69 -7.20
N ARG A 205 -17.11 -1.46 -7.75
CA ARG A 205 -16.71 -1.94 -9.07
C ARG A 205 -16.56 -3.46 -9.14
N THR A 206 -17.37 -4.11 -9.97
CA THR A 206 -17.44 -5.58 -10.04
C THR A 206 -16.10 -6.23 -10.42
N ASP A 207 -15.37 -5.65 -11.38
CA ASP A 207 -14.06 -6.12 -11.85
C ASP A 207 -13.00 -6.15 -10.73
N MET A 208 -13.01 -5.13 -9.87
CA MET A 208 -12.12 -5.06 -8.71
C MET A 208 -12.45 -6.14 -7.69
N TRP A 209 -13.73 -6.32 -7.34
CA TRP A 209 -14.16 -7.36 -6.40
C TRP A 209 -13.89 -8.76 -6.95
N GLU A 210 -14.08 -9.00 -8.25
CA GLU A 210 -13.71 -10.25 -8.91
C GLU A 210 -12.22 -10.54 -8.82
N SER A 211 -11.39 -9.52 -9.03
CA SER A 211 -9.93 -9.61 -8.87
C SER A 211 -9.56 -9.97 -7.43
N LEU A 212 -10.09 -9.26 -6.44
CA LEU A 212 -9.87 -9.58 -5.02
C LEU A 212 -10.22 -11.04 -4.72
N LYS A 213 -11.42 -11.48 -5.12
CA LYS A 213 -11.91 -12.86 -4.91
C LYS A 213 -11.01 -13.90 -5.58
N LYS A 214 -10.56 -13.63 -6.82
CA LYS A 214 -9.67 -14.52 -7.57
C LYS A 214 -8.35 -14.74 -6.85
N TYR A 215 -7.71 -13.67 -6.37
CA TYR A 215 -6.43 -13.78 -5.69
C TYR A 215 -6.56 -14.34 -4.27
N PHE A 216 -7.61 -13.97 -3.56
CA PHE A 216 -7.85 -14.44 -2.19
C PHE A 216 -7.91 -15.98 -2.09
N LYS A 217 -8.51 -16.66 -3.08
CA LYS A 217 -8.53 -18.14 -3.16
C LYS A 217 -7.12 -18.76 -3.12
N ASN A 218 -6.11 -18.06 -3.65
CA ASN A 218 -4.73 -18.56 -3.71
C ASN A 218 -3.95 -18.31 -2.42
N TRP A 219 -4.51 -17.56 -1.46
CA TRP A 219 -3.85 -17.17 -0.21
C TRP A 219 -4.42 -17.89 1.01
N THR A 220 -5.47 -18.70 0.84
CA THR A 220 -6.19 -19.39 1.94
C THR A 220 -5.33 -20.39 2.71
N HIS A 221 -4.23 -20.86 2.13
CA HIS A 221 -3.24 -21.70 2.81
C HIS A 221 -2.52 -20.97 3.96
N ARG A 222 -2.59 -19.63 4.04
CA ARG A 222 -2.06 -18.83 5.15
C ARG A 222 -3.16 -18.54 6.17
N ILE A 223 -3.00 -19.01 7.41
CA ILE A 223 -4.04 -18.86 8.44
C ILE A 223 -4.40 -17.39 8.73
N GLY A 224 -3.43 -16.47 8.75
CA GLY A 224 -3.67 -15.05 8.99
C GLY A 224 -4.57 -14.39 7.94
N VAL A 225 -4.58 -14.91 6.70
CA VAL A 225 -5.50 -14.48 5.64
C VAL A 225 -6.94 -14.86 6.01
N VAL A 226 -7.13 -16.12 6.43
CA VAL A 226 -8.44 -16.66 6.83
C VAL A 226 -8.98 -15.95 8.08
N GLU A 227 -8.12 -15.73 9.08
CA GLU A 227 -8.47 -15.00 10.31
C GLU A 227 -8.93 -13.57 10.02
N GLN A 228 -8.18 -12.83 9.19
CA GLN A 228 -8.57 -11.47 8.82
C GLN A 228 -9.90 -11.44 8.06
N TRP A 229 -10.11 -12.37 7.14
CA TRP A 229 -11.36 -12.45 6.38
C TRP A 229 -12.55 -12.76 7.28
N ASN A 230 -12.41 -13.72 8.19
CA ASN A 230 -13.43 -14.06 9.17
C ASN A 230 -13.78 -12.86 10.06
N ALA A 231 -12.77 -12.16 10.59
CA ALA A 231 -12.99 -10.96 11.39
C ALA A 231 -13.68 -9.84 10.59
N THR A 232 -13.38 -9.73 9.30
CA THR A 232 -13.99 -8.75 8.39
C THR A 232 -15.46 -9.08 8.14
N ILE A 233 -15.79 -10.34 7.81
CA ILE A 233 -17.19 -10.80 7.68
C ILE A 233 -17.95 -10.55 8.98
N TYR A 234 -17.34 -10.89 10.12
CA TYR A 234 -17.96 -10.68 11.43
C TYR A 234 -18.27 -9.21 11.68
N GLY A 235 -17.30 -8.31 11.47
CA GLY A 235 -17.49 -6.86 11.61
C GLY A 235 -18.58 -6.31 10.70
N LEU A 236 -18.62 -6.75 9.43
CA LEU A 236 -19.67 -6.39 8.49
C LEU A 236 -21.04 -6.93 8.94
N THR A 237 -21.10 -8.18 9.40
CA THR A 237 -22.33 -8.81 9.89
C THR A 237 -22.91 -8.05 11.08
N GLN A 238 -22.07 -7.65 12.04
CA GLN A 238 -22.51 -6.84 13.18
C GLN A 238 -23.13 -5.50 12.73
N LYS A 239 -22.60 -4.87 11.69
CA LYS A 239 -23.18 -3.64 11.13
C LYS A 239 -24.46 -3.92 10.33
N VAL A 240 -24.54 -5.03 9.59
CA VAL A 240 -25.78 -5.43 8.90
C VAL A 240 -26.91 -5.72 9.89
N LEU A 241 -26.63 -6.42 11.00
CA LEU A 241 -27.62 -6.67 12.05
C LEU A 241 -28.18 -5.37 12.63
N ASN A 242 -27.31 -4.38 12.84
CA ASN A 242 -27.70 -3.05 13.29
C ASN A 242 -28.59 -2.31 12.28
N ILE A 243 -28.30 -2.45 10.98
CA ILE A 243 -29.11 -1.86 9.91
C ILE A 243 -30.51 -2.52 9.84
N LEU A 244 -30.59 -3.84 9.99
CA LEU A 244 -31.83 -4.59 9.83
C LEU A 244 -32.73 -4.56 11.07
N TYR A 245 -32.15 -4.68 12.27
CA TYR A 245 -32.89 -4.85 13.52
C TYR A 245 -32.78 -3.66 14.49
N GLY A 246 -32.00 -2.63 14.13
CA GLY A 246 -31.83 -1.42 14.92
C GLY A 246 -30.70 -1.50 15.96
N GLN A 247 -30.53 -0.42 16.73
CA GLN A 247 -29.36 -0.18 17.59
C GLN A 247 -29.15 -1.19 18.73
N ASN A 248 -30.22 -1.90 19.13
CA ASN A 248 -30.16 -2.95 20.15
C ASN A 248 -29.45 -4.21 19.64
N TYR A 249 -29.27 -4.34 18.32
CA TYR A 249 -28.62 -5.47 17.67
C TYR A 249 -27.38 -4.99 16.92
N GLY A 250 -26.28 -5.73 17.04
CA GLY A 250 -25.07 -5.44 16.28
C GLY A 250 -24.26 -4.22 16.76
N LYS A 251 -23.54 -3.58 15.82
CA LYS A 251 -22.65 -2.43 16.09
C LYS A 251 -22.89 -1.30 15.07
N ASN A 252 -22.71 -0.06 15.54
CA ASN A 252 -22.86 1.13 14.69
C ASN A 252 -21.74 1.30 13.65
N ASN A 253 -20.54 0.77 13.91
CA ASN A 253 -19.42 0.81 12.97
C ASN A 253 -18.99 -0.61 12.62
N VAL A 254 -18.32 -0.77 11.49
CA VAL A 254 -17.67 -2.03 11.12
C VAL A 254 -16.37 -2.10 11.92
N ASN A 255 -16.35 -2.98 12.93
CA ASN A 255 -15.19 -3.20 13.78
C ASN A 255 -14.54 -4.54 13.43
N ILE A 256 -13.30 -4.49 12.96
CA ILE A 256 -12.50 -5.66 12.59
C ILE A 256 -11.43 -5.82 13.66
N VAL A 257 -11.44 -6.96 14.36
CA VAL A 257 -10.55 -7.25 15.48
C VAL A 257 -9.75 -8.52 15.19
N VAL A 258 -8.43 -8.38 15.06
CA VAL A 258 -7.51 -9.48 14.76
C VAL A 258 -6.20 -9.26 15.51
N ASN A 259 -5.75 -10.26 16.27
CA ASN A 259 -4.46 -10.26 16.97
C ASN A 259 -4.18 -8.97 17.79
N GLY A 260 -5.21 -8.46 18.47
CA GLY A 260 -5.14 -7.24 19.29
C GLY A 260 -5.24 -5.92 18.52
N TYR A 261 -5.26 -5.94 17.19
CA TYR A 261 -5.51 -4.76 16.36
C TYR A 261 -7.00 -4.56 16.14
N ILE A 262 -7.45 -3.32 16.31
CA ILE A 262 -8.85 -2.92 16.12
C ILE A 262 -8.90 -1.89 15.00
N ILE A 263 -9.63 -2.21 13.93
CA ILE A 263 -9.97 -1.28 12.86
C ILE A 263 -11.44 -0.95 13.01
N SER A 264 -11.76 0.33 13.17
CA SER A 264 -13.15 0.83 13.16
C SER A 264 -13.37 1.66 11.91
N LEU A 265 -14.38 1.28 11.13
CA LEU A 265 -14.75 1.94 9.89
C LEU A 265 -16.20 2.42 9.95
N ASP A 266 -16.38 3.71 9.69
CA ASP A 266 -17.69 4.30 9.44
C ASP A 266 -17.97 4.22 7.94
N LEU A 267 -18.85 3.28 7.56
CA LEU A 267 -19.16 2.94 6.17
C LEU A 267 -20.65 3.17 5.92
N SER A 268 -21.00 3.60 4.70
CA SER A 268 -22.40 3.78 4.30
C SER A 268 -23.16 2.44 4.35
N SER A 269 -24.41 2.46 4.81
CA SER A 269 -25.24 1.26 4.95
C SER A 269 -25.34 0.47 3.64
N ASP A 270 -25.52 1.16 2.50
CA ASP A 270 -25.59 0.53 1.18
C ASP A 270 -24.28 -0.19 0.81
N PHE A 271 -23.14 0.40 1.15
CA PHE A 271 -21.85 -0.23 0.90
C PHE A 271 -21.60 -1.40 1.85
N VAL A 272 -22.03 -1.32 3.11
CA VAL A 272 -21.91 -2.43 4.06
C VAL A 272 -22.70 -3.64 3.57
N ILE A 273 -23.96 -3.48 3.16
CA ILE A 273 -24.78 -4.59 2.65
C ILE A 273 -24.13 -5.20 1.40
N TYR A 274 -23.68 -4.36 0.47
CA TYR A 274 -23.02 -4.80 -0.75
C TYR A 274 -21.72 -5.58 -0.46
N SER A 275 -20.82 -5.01 0.34
CA SER A 275 -19.54 -5.62 0.67
C SER A 275 -19.71 -6.89 1.52
N TRP A 276 -20.66 -6.90 2.45
CA TRP A 276 -21.03 -8.10 3.21
C TRP A 276 -21.46 -9.24 2.29
N ALA A 277 -22.35 -8.98 1.33
CA ALA A 277 -22.77 -9.98 0.36
C ALA A 277 -21.59 -10.48 -0.51
N GLN A 278 -20.72 -9.57 -0.97
CA GLN A 278 -19.53 -9.95 -1.76
C GLN A 278 -18.56 -10.85 -0.97
N MET A 279 -18.35 -10.55 0.31
CA MET A 279 -17.45 -11.32 1.19
C MET A 279 -18.06 -12.68 1.59
N LEU A 280 -19.36 -12.71 1.89
CA LEU A 280 -20.05 -13.91 2.39
C LEU A 280 -20.39 -14.93 1.30
N CYS A 281 -20.96 -14.48 0.17
CA CYS A 281 -21.45 -15.37 -0.89
C CYS A 281 -20.36 -16.24 -1.53
N LYS A 282 -19.07 -15.89 -1.38
CA LYS A 282 -17.96 -16.69 -1.92
C LYS A 282 -17.10 -17.37 -0.86
N PHE A 283 -17.18 -17.04 0.43
CA PHE A 283 -16.52 -17.84 1.47
C PHE A 283 -17.11 -19.27 1.50
N ILE A 284 -18.43 -19.38 1.37
CA ILE A 284 -19.13 -20.66 1.24
C ILE A 284 -18.65 -21.43 0.00
N TYR A 285 -18.44 -20.74 -1.13
CA TYR A 285 -17.99 -21.35 -2.38
C TYR A 285 -16.50 -21.76 -2.35
N ILE A 286 -15.67 -20.98 -1.66
CA ILE A 286 -14.23 -21.28 -1.50
C ILE A 286 -14.06 -22.49 -0.56
N ILE A 287 -14.85 -22.60 0.52
CA ILE A 287 -14.83 -23.78 1.40
C ILE A 287 -15.39 -25.02 0.68
N SER A 288 -16.45 -24.86 -0.13
CA SER A 288 -17.03 -26.01 -0.85
C SER A 288 -16.10 -26.59 -1.92
N ASP A 289 -15.20 -25.80 -2.48
CA ASP A 289 -14.17 -26.22 -3.46
C ASP A 289 -12.91 -26.84 -2.80
N ILE A 290 -12.79 -26.82 -1.47
CA ILE A 290 -11.64 -27.37 -0.72
C ILE A 290 -11.89 -28.84 -0.30
N ASN A 291 -13.09 -29.37 -0.54
CA ASN A 291 -13.42 -30.80 -0.43
C ASN A 291 -13.50 -31.46 -1.81
#